data_AF-A0A7Y1XZ22-F1
#
_entry.id   AF-A0A7Y1XZ22-F1
#
_cell.length_a   1.000
_cell.length_b   1.000
_cell.length_c   1.000
_cell.angle_alpha   90.00
_cell.angle_beta   90.00
_cell.angle_gamma   90.00
#
_symmetry.space_group_name_H-M   'P 1'
#
loop_
_entity.id
_entity.type
_entity.pdbx_description
1 polymer ?
#
loop_
_entity_poly.entity_id
_entity_poly.type
_entity_poly.pdbx_seq_one_letter_code
_entity_poly.pdbx_strand_id
1 'polypeptide(L)'
;MTQGRETDKAGVGGLIQGFVQNDPDTLKQFYASHFPQVRNYILSNSGSAEDAQDMFQEAMLATWLNLKQGRFNPEDEENLGAYVFRIAKFKWLDRLRSVQFKKVHRMNPEVKDNIADDSEIQESSDRVDHLRLVYATLDSKCKRILDMFYYDKKDLASIAAELGHDVGSIRTMKYRCMMKLRENKDKLKLG
;
A
#
# COMPACT_ATOMS: atom_id res chain seq x y z
N MET A 1 50.23 19.69 5.62
CA MET A 1 49.99 18.26 5.36
C MET A 1 48.73 17.88 6.10
N THR A 2 47.67 17.66 5.33
CA THR A 2 46.29 17.51 5.80
C THR A 2 46.08 16.06 6.23
N GLN A 3 45.95 15.80 7.53
CA GLN A 3 45.36 14.56 8.02
C GLN A 3 43.98 14.90 8.56
N GLY A 4 42.97 14.45 7.82
CA GLY A 4 41.58 14.52 8.22
C GLY A 4 40.83 13.44 7.47
N ARG A 5 40.48 12.36 8.18
CA ARG A 5 39.32 11.50 7.95
C ARG A 5 39.31 10.38 8.98
N GLU A 6 38.11 9.86 9.22
CA GLU A 6 37.74 8.81 10.19
C GLU A 6 37.61 9.42 11.59
N THR A 7 36.43 9.68 12.15
CA THR A 7 35.20 8.89 12.16
C THR A 7 34.02 9.82 12.52
N ASP A 8 33.00 9.91 11.66
CA ASP A 8 31.62 10.26 12.07
C ASP A 8 30.67 10.10 10.87
N LYS A 9 30.19 8.87 10.66
CA LYS A 9 29.11 8.55 9.71
C LYS A 9 28.09 7.57 10.32
N ALA A 10 28.08 7.41 11.65
CA ALA A 10 27.20 6.47 12.36
C ALA A 10 25.93 7.16 12.89
N GLY A 11 25.34 8.04 12.09
CA GLY A 11 24.04 8.66 12.38
C GLY A 11 23.04 8.25 11.32
N VAL A 12 21.76 8.19 11.70
CA VAL A 12 20.61 8.03 10.80
C VAL A 12 20.72 8.89 9.53
N GLY A 13 21.24 10.11 9.67
CA GLY A 13 21.49 11.01 8.54
C GLY A 13 22.48 10.47 7.51
N GLY A 14 23.45 9.64 7.91
CA GLY A 14 24.45 9.03 7.03
C GLY A 14 23.87 8.00 6.07
N LEU A 15 22.93 7.16 6.54
CA LEU A 15 22.27 6.16 5.70
C LEU A 15 21.29 6.82 4.73
N ILE A 16 20.48 7.77 5.20
CA ILE A 16 19.54 8.50 4.34
C ILE A 16 20.32 9.30 3.28
N GLN A 17 21.42 9.94 3.67
CA GLN A 17 22.28 10.67 2.74
C GLN A 17 22.94 9.72 1.72
N GLY A 18 23.44 8.55 2.17
CA GLY A 18 23.99 7.53 1.27
C GLY A 18 22.95 7.03 0.26
N PHE A 19 21.72 6.78 0.70
CA PHE A 19 20.61 6.40 -0.16
C PHE A 19 20.32 7.46 -1.22
N VAL A 20 20.24 8.74 -0.82
CA VAL A 20 19.99 9.88 -1.73
C VAL A 20 21.15 10.12 -2.71
N GLN A 21 22.37 9.77 -2.32
CA GLN A 21 23.57 9.87 -3.16
C GLN A 21 23.77 8.67 -4.08
N ASN A 22 22.90 7.64 -4.03
CA ASN A 22 23.07 6.36 -4.71
C ASN A 22 24.41 5.69 -4.36
N ASP A 23 24.81 5.79 -3.10
CA ASP A 23 26.01 5.12 -2.58
C ASP A 23 25.83 3.59 -2.67
N PRO A 24 26.69 2.87 -3.42
CA PRO A 24 26.51 1.44 -3.67
C PRO A 24 26.47 0.58 -2.41
N ASP A 25 27.31 0.89 -1.43
CA ASP A 25 27.39 0.12 -0.19
C ASP A 25 26.13 0.33 0.66
N THR A 26 25.67 1.57 0.77
CA THR A 26 24.42 1.91 1.45
C THR A 26 23.22 1.20 0.79
N LEU A 27 23.10 1.26 -0.53
CA LEU A 27 21.99 0.62 -1.24
C LEU A 27 22.03 -0.91 -1.11
N LYS A 28 23.23 -1.51 -1.11
CA LYS A 28 23.42 -2.95 -0.92
C LYS A 28 23.03 -3.39 0.50
N GLN A 29 23.44 -2.65 1.52
CA GLN A 29 23.03 -2.91 2.91
C GLN A 29 21.53 -2.77 3.08
N PHE A 30 20.95 -1.68 2.56
CA PHE A 30 19.52 -1.45 2.62
C PHE A 30 18.71 -2.56 1.92
N TYR A 31 19.18 -3.01 0.75
CA TYR A 31 18.59 -4.15 0.04
C TYR A 31 18.62 -5.41 0.90
N ALA A 32 19.78 -5.75 1.47
CA ALA A 32 19.92 -6.96 2.29
C ALA A 32 18.98 -6.96 3.51
N SER A 33 18.80 -5.80 4.15
CA SER A 33 17.93 -5.64 5.32
C SER A 33 16.44 -5.66 4.98
N HIS A 34 16.01 -5.07 3.86
CA HIS A 34 14.59 -4.80 3.61
C HIS A 34 13.95 -5.65 2.50
N PHE A 35 14.74 -6.16 1.56
CA PHE A 35 14.21 -7.00 0.48
C PHE A 35 13.50 -8.26 0.98
N PRO A 36 13.97 -8.99 2.01
CA PRO A 36 13.30 -10.21 2.48
C PRO A 36 11.82 -9.99 2.85
N GLN A 37 11.49 -8.85 3.46
CA GLN A 37 10.12 -8.53 3.83
C GLN A 37 9.23 -8.31 2.60
N VAL A 38 9.71 -7.57 1.60
CA VAL A 38 8.98 -7.38 0.34
C VAL A 38 8.83 -8.71 -0.40
N ARG A 39 9.91 -9.50 -0.50
CA ARG A 39 9.87 -10.81 -1.14
C ARG A 39 8.83 -11.72 -0.52
N ASN A 40 8.83 -11.86 0.81
CA ASN A 40 7.86 -12.69 1.51
C ASN A 40 6.42 -12.22 1.24
N TYR A 41 6.17 -10.91 1.30
CA TYR A 41 4.86 -10.37 0.99
C TYR A 41 4.42 -10.70 -0.44
N ILE A 42 5.26 -10.45 -1.45
CA ILE A 42 4.91 -10.66 -2.86
C ILE A 42 4.65 -12.14 -3.16
N LEU A 43 5.50 -13.04 -2.65
CA LEU A 43 5.31 -14.49 -2.81
C LEU A 43 4.01 -14.99 -2.17
N SER A 44 3.69 -14.53 -0.95
CA SER A 44 2.42 -14.83 -0.29
C SER A 44 1.21 -14.15 -0.95
N ASN A 45 1.41 -13.27 -1.93
CA ASN A 45 0.35 -12.53 -2.61
C ASN A 45 0.35 -12.82 -4.12
N SER A 46 0.51 -14.09 -4.51
CA SER A 46 0.42 -14.56 -5.91
C SER A 46 1.51 -14.00 -6.85
N GLY A 47 2.64 -13.56 -6.31
CA GLY A 47 3.78 -13.07 -7.09
C GLY A 47 4.93 -14.07 -7.14
N SER A 48 5.84 -13.85 -8.09
CA SER A 48 7.09 -14.60 -8.22
C SER A 48 8.26 -13.91 -7.50
N ALA A 49 9.41 -14.60 -7.44
CA ALA A 49 10.64 -13.99 -6.93
C ALA A 49 11.14 -12.84 -7.84
N GLU A 50 10.90 -12.94 -9.15
CA GLU A 50 11.21 -11.89 -10.12
C GLU A 50 10.30 -10.68 -9.90
N ASP A 51 8.98 -10.90 -9.72
CA ASP A 51 8.05 -9.82 -9.35
C ASP A 51 8.49 -9.10 -8.07
N ALA A 52 8.98 -9.84 -7.07
CA ALA A 52 9.48 -9.24 -5.84
C ALA A 52 10.68 -8.31 -6.09
N GLN A 53 11.62 -8.74 -6.94
CA GLN A 53 12.79 -7.94 -7.31
C GLN A 53 12.36 -6.68 -8.05
N ASP A 54 11.47 -6.80 -9.03
CA ASP A 54 10.90 -5.67 -9.77
C ASP A 54 10.23 -4.66 -8.83
N MET A 55 9.31 -5.14 -7.99
CA MET A 55 8.55 -4.28 -7.07
C MET A 55 9.46 -3.58 -6.07
N PHE A 56 10.51 -4.26 -5.60
CA PHE A 56 11.49 -3.65 -4.71
C PHE A 56 12.31 -2.57 -5.41
N GLN A 57 12.81 -2.83 -6.62
CA GLN A 57 13.58 -1.87 -7.39
C GLN A 57 12.74 -0.63 -7.75
N GLU A 58 11.52 -0.82 -8.23
CA GLU A 58 10.61 0.29 -8.50
C GLU A 58 10.30 1.11 -7.24
N ALA A 59 10.16 0.44 -6.09
CA ALA A 59 9.94 1.12 -4.81
C ALA A 59 11.15 1.93 -4.37
N MET A 60 12.36 1.38 -4.48
CA MET A 60 13.62 2.08 -4.22
C MET A 60 13.74 3.35 -5.05
N LEU A 61 13.47 3.26 -6.36
CA LEU A 61 13.51 4.40 -7.28
C LEU A 61 12.48 5.48 -6.93
N ALA A 62 11.24 5.08 -6.64
CA ALA A 62 10.19 6.00 -6.23
C ALA A 62 10.52 6.70 -4.89
N THR A 63 11.07 5.95 -3.94
CA THR A 63 11.54 6.49 -2.65
C THR A 63 12.66 7.50 -2.86
N TRP A 64 13.66 7.17 -3.68
CA TRP A 64 14.75 8.08 -4.01
C TRP A 64 14.25 9.39 -4.61
N LEU A 65 13.30 9.33 -5.55
CA LEU A 65 12.70 10.51 -6.16
C LEU A 65 11.94 11.37 -5.12
N ASN A 66 11.17 10.73 -4.23
CA ASN A 66 10.42 11.44 -3.20
C ASN A 66 11.33 12.12 -2.16
N LEU A 67 12.46 11.49 -1.82
CA LEU A 67 13.49 12.10 -0.98
C LEU A 67 14.12 13.32 -1.67
N LYS A 68 14.52 13.20 -2.94
CA LYS A 68 15.09 14.31 -3.72
C LYS A 68 14.14 15.49 -3.86
N GLN A 69 12.84 15.23 -3.97
CA GLN A 69 11.80 16.25 -4.09
C GLN A 69 11.31 16.80 -2.74
N GLY A 70 11.86 16.33 -1.61
CA GLY A 70 11.39 16.73 -0.28
C GLY A 70 9.96 16.31 0.05
N ARG A 71 9.40 15.33 -0.69
CA ARG A 71 8.05 14.79 -0.47
C ARG A 71 7.99 13.78 0.68
N PHE A 72 9.14 13.32 1.11
CA PHE A 72 9.31 12.38 2.20
C PHE A 72 10.61 12.73 2.94
N ASN A 73 10.56 12.72 4.27
CA ASN A 73 11.70 12.99 5.13
C ASN A 73 11.70 11.96 6.27
N PRO A 74 12.35 10.79 6.08
CA PRO A 74 12.36 9.73 7.07
C PRO A 74 13.14 10.14 8.32
N GLU A 75 12.64 9.72 9.48
CA GLU A 75 13.28 9.98 10.78
C GLU A 75 14.39 8.97 11.11
N ASP A 76 14.35 7.77 10.51
CA ASP A 76 15.31 6.67 10.68
C ASP A 76 15.27 5.68 9.49
N GLU A 77 16.14 4.65 9.55
CA GLU A 77 16.19 3.58 8.54
C GLU A 77 14.90 2.76 8.51
N GLU A 78 14.29 2.48 9.66
CA GLU A 78 13.05 1.69 9.74
C GLU A 78 11.89 2.39 9.02
N ASN A 79 11.78 3.71 9.18
CA ASN A 79 10.79 4.54 8.50
C ASN A 79 11.00 4.53 6.98
N LEU A 80 12.26 4.62 6.53
CA LEU A 80 12.64 4.50 5.12
C LEU A 80 12.27 3.12 4.57
N GLY A 81 12.60 2.05 5.31
CA GLY A 81 12.24 0.66 5.02
C GLY A 81 10.74 0.45 4.89
N ALA A 82 9.97 0.91 5.87
CA ALA A 82 8.51 0.84 5.88
C ALA A 82 7.90 1.60 4.69
N TYR A 83 8.48 2.73 4.30
CA TYR A 83 8.04 3.49 3.14
C TYR A 83 8.27 2.73 1.83
N VAL A 84 9.46 2.15 1.64
CA VAL A 84 9.78 1.29 0.49
C VAL A 84 8.82 0.09 0.43
N PHE A 85 8.61 -0.59 1.55
CA PHE A 85 7.67 -1.71 1.65
C PHE A 85 6.25 -1.29 1.23
N ARG A 86 5.78 -0.12 1.69
CA ARG A 86 4.45 0.40 1.35
C ARG A 86 4.30 0.68 -0.15
N ILE A 87 5.33 1.24 -0.78
CA ILE A 87 5.32 1.49 -2.23
C ILE A 87 5.30 0.17 -3.00
N ALA A 88 6.17 -0.78 -2.64
CA ALA A 88 6.24 -2.10 -3.30
C ALA A 88 4.88 -2.83 -3.20
N LYS A 89 4.30 -2.87 -2.00
CA LYS A 89 2.96 -3.44 -1.77
C LYS A 89 1.89 -2.75 -2.61
N PHE A 90 1.88 -1.42 -2.64
CA PHE A 90 0.89 -0.67 -3.41
C PHE A 90 0.98 -0.99 -4.91
N LYS A 91 2.20 -0.98 -5.46
CA LYS A 91 2.48 -1.32 -6.86
C LYS A 91 2.05 -2.74 -7.20
N TRP A 92 2.34 -3.70 -6.32
CA TRP A 92 1.94 -5.09 -6.54
C TRP A 92 0.43 -5.26 -6.57
N LEU A 93 -0.28 -4.67 -5.60
CA LEU A 93 -1.74 -4.69 -5.59
C LEU A 93 -2.34 -4.01 -6.82
N ASP A 94 -1.66 -3.01 -7.38
CA ASP A 94 -2.08 -2.36 -8.63
C ASP A 94 -1.85 -3.27 -9.85
N ARG A 95 -0.70 -3.96 -9.92
CA ARG A 95 -0.41 -4.98 -10.94
C ARG A 95 -1.45 -6.10 -10.91
N LEU A 96 -1.77 -6.64 -9.74
CA LEU A 96 -2.81 -7.66 -9.59
C LEU A 96 -4.19 -7.17 -10.07
N ARG A 97 -4.57 -5.94 -9.71
CA ARG A 97 -5.82 -5.32 -10.17
C ARG A 97 -5.85 -5.18 -11.70
N SER A 98 -4.73 -4.79 -12.32
CA SER A 98 -4.61 -4.67 -13.78
C SER A 98 -4.70 -6.03 -14.48
N VAL A 99 -4.04 -7.07 -13.95
CA VAL A 99 -4.12 -8.44 -14.48
C VAL A 99 -5.52 -9.01 -14.34
N GLN A 100 -6.16 -8.85 -13.18
CA GLN A 100 -7.53 -9.28 -12.95
C GLN A 100 -8.50 -8.54 -13.88
N PHE A 101 -8.36 -7.22 -14.03
CA PHE A 101 -9.18 -6.43 -14.95
C PHE A 101 -9.05 -6.93 -16.39
N LYS A 102 -7.81 -7.22 -16.85
CA LYS A 102 -7.55 -7.80 -18.17
C LYS A 102 -8.12 -9.22 -18.32
N LYS A 103 -8.13 -10.03 -17.26
CA LYS A 103 -8.69 -11.40 -17.28
C LYS A 103 -10.22 -11.38 -17.32
N VAL A 104 -10.86 -10.52 -16.52
CA VAL A 104 -12.32 -10.33 -16.48
C VAL A 104 -12.85 -9.80 -17.82
N HIS A 105 -12.13 -8.88 -18.46
CA HIS A 105 -12.52 -8.38 -19.79
C HIS A 105 -12.24 -9.37 -20.93
N ARG A 106 -11.55 -10.48 -20.65
CA ARG A 106 -11.26 -11.55 -21.62
C ARG A 106 -12.11 -12.82 -21.42
N MET A 107 -12.91 -12.92 -20.36
CA MET A 107 -13.65 -14.14 -20.03
C MET A 107 -15.15 -13.88 -19.87
N ASN A 108 -15.95 -14.34 -20.84
CA ASN A 108 -17.33 -14.80 -20.64
C ASN A 108 -17.27 -16.28 -20.17
N PRO A 109 -18.32 -16.84 -19.54
CA PRO A 109 -18.26 -17.38 -18.19
C PRO A 109 -18.26 -18.90 -18.23
N GLU A 110 -17.11 -19.54 -18.06
CA GLU A 110 -17.08 -20.94 -17.67
C GLU A 110 -15.72 -21.29 -17.06
N VAL A 111 -15.78 -22.17 -16.07
CA VAL A 111 -14.68 -22.85 -15.37
C VAL A 111 -14.19 -22.23 -14.05
N LYS A 112 -14.94 -22.62 -13.00
CA LYS A 112 -14.54 -23.28 -11.74
C LYS A 112 -13.09 -23.10 -11.22
N ASP A 113 -13.05 -22.46 -10.05
CA ASP A 113 -12.55 -22.93 -8.76
C ASP A 113 -11.28 -23.80 -8.69
N ASN A 114 -10.29 -23.32 -7.93
CA ASN A 114 -9.20 -24.11 -7.35
C ASN A 114 -8.73 -23.43 -6.06
N ILE A 115 -9.38 -23.83 -4.95
CA ILE A 115 -8.82 -24.21 -3.64
C ILE A 115 -7.51 -23.54 -3.24
N ALA A 116 -7.61 -22.57 -2.34
CA ALA A 116 -6.51 -22.08 -1.51
C ALA A 116 -6.68 -22.61 -0.07
N ASP A 117 -5.57 -22.66 0.65
CA ASP A 117 -5.35 -23.25 1.97
C ASP A 117 -6.34 -22.76 3.06
N ASP A 118 -6.98 -23.69 3.77
CA ASP A 118 -8.12 -23.47 4.69
C ASP A 118 -7.78 -22.54 5.87
N SER A 119 -6.51 -22.39 6.23
CA SER A 119 -6.08 -21.57 7.37
C SER A 119 -5.98 -20.07 7.05
N GLU A 120 -5.60 -19.69 5.84
CA GLU A 120 -5.59 -18.28 5.37
C GLU A 120 -6.97 -17.80 4.92
N ILE A 121 -7.83 -18.73 4.46
CA ILE A 121 -9.24 -18.44 4.17
C ILE A 121 -9.97 -18.03 5.45
N GLN A 122 -9.70 -18.66 6.59
CA GLN A 122 -10.39 -18.34 7.84
C GLN A 122 -10.07 -16.91 8.32
N GLU A 123 -8.78 -16.54 8.39
CA GLU A 123 -8.37 -15.19 8.83
C GLU A 123 -8.77 -14.08 7.84
N SER A 124 -8.81 -14.40 6.54
CA SER A 124 -9.31 -13.48 5.52
C SER A 124 -10.84 -13.37 5.52
N SER A 125 -11.56 -14.47 5.80
CA SER A 125 -13.02 -14.48 5.97
C SER A 125 -13.43 -13.66 7.17
N ASP A 126 -12.78 -13.84 8.33
CA ASP A 126 -13.08 -13.07 9.54
C ASP A 126 -12.90 -11.56 9.33
N ARG A 127 -11.86 -11.17 8.59
CA ARG A 127 -11.62 -9.77 8.22
C ARG A 127 -12.66 -9.24 7.23
N VAL A 128 -13.06 -10.06 6.26
CA VAL A 128 -14.09 -9.69 5.27
C VAL A 128 -15.46 -9.59 5.92
N ASP A 129 -15.80 -10.51 6.81
CA ASP A 129 -17.07 -10.54 7.53
C ASP A 129 -17.15 -9.42 8.57
N HIS A 130 -16.04 -9.11 9.25
CA HIS A 130 -15.94 -7.91 10.06
C HIS A 130 -16.12 -6.64 9.23
N LEU A 131 -15.47 -6.54 8.06
CA LEU A 131 -15.63 -5.40 7.16
C LEU A 131 -17.07 -5.26 6.69
N ARG A 132 -17.76 -6.37 6.36
CA ARG A 132 -19.18 -6.40 5.99
C ARG A 132 -20.06 -5.91 7.13
N LEU A 133 -19.79 -6.34 8.37
CA LEU A 133 -20.54 -5.92 9.56
C LEU A 133 -20.39 -4.41 9.79
N VAL A 134 -19.15 -3.90 9.74
CA VAL A 134 -18.89 -2.46 9.90
C VAL A 134 -19.47 -1.66 8.73
N TYR A 135 -19.39 -2.19 7.51
CA TYR A 135 -20.02 -1.56 6.35
C TYR A 135 -21.53 -1.44 6.54
N ALA A 136 -22.17 -2.47 7.10
CA ALA A 136 -23.60 -2.48 7.38
C ALA A 136 -24.04 -1.40 8.39
N THR A 137 -23.17 -0.99 9.33
CA THR A 137 -23.48 0.08 10.30
C THR A 137 -23.33 1.50 9.73
N LEU A 138 -22.73 1.65 8.55
CA LEU A 138 -22.62 2.95 7.90
C LEU A 138 -24.00 3.49 7.49
N ASP A 139 -24.16 4.80 7.63
CA ASP A 139 -25.30 5.51 7.06
C ASP A 139 -25.33 5.37 5.52
N SER A 140 -26.53 5.51 4.95
CA SER A 140 -26.76 5.34 3.50
C SER A 140 -25.91 6.29 2.66
N LYS A 141 -25.62 7.48 3.18
CA LYS A 141 -24.78 8.49 2.50
C LYS A 141 -23.33 8.01 2.40
N CYS A 142 -22.76 7.48 3.49
CA CYS A 142 -21.43 6.91 3.49
C CYS A 142 -21.31 5.69 2.60
N LYS A 143 -22.29 4.77 2.66
CA LYS A 143 -22.33 3.61 1.76
C LYS A 143 -22.32 4.06 0.30
N ARG A 144 -23.23 4.96 -0.08
CA ARG A 144 -23.34 5.48 -1.45
C ARG A 144 -22.04 6.11 -1.95
N ILE A 145 -21.37 6.94 -1.15
CA ILE A 145 -20.09 7.57 -1.56
C ILE A 145 -19.00 6.52 -1.75
N LEU A 146 -18.92 5.53 -0.86
CA LEU A 146 -17.92 4.47 -0.94
C LEU A 146 -18.21 3.53 -2.12
N ASP A 147 -19.47 3.21 -2.38
CA ASP A 147 -19.92 2.42 -3.53
C ASP A 147 -19.53 3.10 -4.84
N MET A 148 -19.90 4.37 -5.00
CA MET A 148 -19.59 5.12 -6.22
C MET A 148 -18.09 5.25 -6.47
N PHE A 149 -17.28 5.39 -5.42
CA PHE A 149 -15.83 5.55 -5.56
C PHE A 149 -15.10 4.21 -5.78
N TYR A 150 -15.43 3.19 -4.99
CA TYR A 150 -14.67 1.93 -5.00
C TYR A 150 -15.26 0.85 -5.90
N TYR A 151 -16.59 0.77 -6.01
CA TYR A 151 -17.27 -0.20 -6.87
C TYR A 151 -17.53 0.39 -8.26
N ASP A 152 -18.17 1.56 -8.36
CA ASP A 152 -18.48 2.18 -9.65
C ASP A 152 -17.27 2.89 -10.31
N LYS A 153 -16.15 3.01 -9.60
CA LYS A 153 -14.89 3.65 -10.05
C LYS A 153 -15.06 5.10 -10.53
N LYS A 154 -16.05 5.83 -10.03
CA LYS A 154 -16.24 7.25 -10.37
C LYS A 154 -15.17 8.12 -9.72
N ASP A 155 -14.76 9.18 -10.42
CA ASP A 155 -13.89 10.20 -9.84
C ASP A 155 -14.67 11.12 -8.88
N LEU A 156 -13.94 11.90 -8.08
CA LEU A 156 -14.57 12.77 -7.07
C LEU A 156 -15.42 13.87 -7.70
N ALA A 157 -15.12 14.29 -8.93
CA ALA A 157 -15.89 15.30 -9.67
C ALA A 157 -17.26 14.77 -10.09
N SER A 158 -17.30 13.54 -10.62
CA SER A 158 -18.53 12.87 -11.03
C SER A 158 -19.42 12.57 -9.82
N ILE A 159 -18.84 12.12 -8.70
CA ILE A 159 -19.58 11.88 -7.46
C ILE A 159 -20.15 13.18 -6.90
N ALA A 160 -19.36 14.26 -6.93
CA ALA A 160 -19.78 15.59 -6.50
C ALA A 160 -20.98 16.10 -7.31
N ALA A 161 -20.92 15.99 -8.64
CA ALA A 161 -22.02 16.36 -9.53
C ALA A 161 -23.29 15.54 -9.26
N GLU A 162 -23.18 14.23 -9.09
CA GLU A 162 -24.34 13.36 -8.86
C GLU A 162 -24.99 13.57 -7.48
N LEU A 163 -24.20 13.88 -6.46
CA LEU A 163 -24.69 14.09 -5.09
C LEU A 163 -24.99 15.56 -4.76
N GLY A 164 -24.82 16.48 -5.71
CA GLY A 164 -25.07 17.91 -5.51
C GLY A 164 -24.15 18.57 -4.47
N HIS A 165 -22.90 18.13 -4.40
CA HIS A 165 -21.88 18.63 -3.47
C HIS A 165 -20.65 19.12 -4.23
N ASP A 166 -19.77 19.90 -3.59
CA ASP A 166 -18.47 20.22 -4.16
C ASP A 166 -17.47 19.06 -3.95
N VAL A 167 -16.42 19.04 -4.78
CA VAL A 167 -15.37 18.00 -4.76
C VAL A 167 -14.63 17.94 -3.42
N GLY A 168 -14.43 19.08 -2.74
CA GLY A 168 -13.79 19.16 -1.43
C GLY A 168 -14.65 18.53 -0.33
N SER A 169 -15.96 18.80 -0.36
CA SER A 169 -16.94 18.16 0.52
C SER A 169 -16.98 16.65 0.31
N ILE A 170 -17.07 16.16 -0.93
CA ILE A 170 -17.04 14.71 -1.20
C ILE A 170 -15.72 14.08 -0.74
N ARG A 171 -14.57 14.73 -0.95
CA ARG A 171 -13.28 14.24 -0.44
C ARG A 171 -13.28 14.10 1.07
N THR A 172 -13.77 15.12 1.78
CA THR A 172 -13.85 15.16 3.25
C THR A 172 -14.82 14.10 3.78
N MET A 173 -15.99 13.98 3.15
CA MET A 173 -16.99 12.98 3.49
C MET A 173 -16.47 11.57 3.27
N LYS A 174 -15.86 11.29 2.10
CA LYS A 174 -15.23 9.99 1.82
C LYS A 174 -14.19 9.65 2.88
N TYR A 175 -13.36 10.62 3.26
CA TYR A 175 -12.38 10.43 4.33
C TYR A 175 -13.05 10.06 5.66
N ARG A 176 -14.08 10.81 6.10
CA ARG A 176 -14.82 10.51 7.33
C ARG A 176 -15.48 9.12 7.30
N CYS A 177 -16.09 8.74 6.16
CA CYS A 177 -16.68 7.41 6.00
C CYS A 177 -15.61 6.30 6.06
N MET A 178 -14.43 6.53 5.47
CA MET A 178 -13.29 5.61 5.60
C MET A 178 -12.75 5.52 7.03
N MET A 179 -12.81 6.61 7.81
CA MET A 179 -12.44 6.57 9.23
C MET A 179 -13.44 5.74 10.04
N LYS A 180 -14.75 5.87 9.79
CA LYS A 180 -15.78 5.01 10.41
C LYS A 180 -15.56 3.52 10.12
N LEU A 181 -15.08 3.18 8.92
CA LEU A 181 -14.69 1.80 8.57
C LEU A 181 -13.46 1.30 9.35
N ARG A 182 -12.57 2.21 9.77
CA ARG A 182 -11.34 1.87 10.49
C ARG A 182 -11.53 1.84 12.01
N GLU A 183 -12.35 2.73 12.56
CA GLU A 183 -12.56 2.91 14.00
C GLU A 183 -13.34 1.76 14.67
N ASN A 184 -14.02 0.90 13.90
CA ASN A 184 -14.74 -0.24 14.47
C ASN A 184 -13.90 -1.52 14.62
N LYS A 185 -12.59 -1.46 14.36
CA LYS A 185 -11.68 -2.58 14.66
C LYS A 185 -11.55 -2.89 16.16
N ASP A 186 -11.79 -1.91 17.03
CA ASP A 186 -11.50 -2.03 18.47
C ASP A 186 -12.74 -2.28 19.35
N LYS A 187 -13.96 -2.14 18.82
CA LYS A 187 -15.19 -2.15 19.64
C LYS A 187 -15.89 -3.51 19.80
N LEU A 188 -15.33 -4.60 19.29
CA LEU A 188 -15.92 -5.95 19.41
C LEU A 188 -15.00 -7.00 20.06
N LYS A 189 -13.94 -6.57 20.77
CA LYS A 189 -13.20 -7.45 21.69
C LYS A 189 -13.79 -7.47 23.12
N LEU A 190 -14.96 -6.87 23.33
CA LEU A 190 -15.69 -6.86 24.59
C LEU A 190 -17.13 -7.28 24.31
N GLY A 191 -17.33 -8.60 24.21
CA GLY A 191 -18.61 -9.27 24.05
C GLY A 191 -18.40 -10.76 24.19
#